data_AF-A0A7Y8L4B4-F1
#
_entry.id   AF-A0A7Y8L4B4-F1
#
_cell.length_a   1.000
_cell.length_b   1.000
_cell.length_c   1.000
_cell.angle_alpha   90.00
_cell.angle_beta   90.00
_cell.angle_gamma   90.00
#
_symmetry.space_group_name_H-M   'P 1'
#
loop_
_entity.id
_entity.type
_entity.pdbx_description
1 polymer ?
#
loop_
_entity_poly.entity_id
_entity_poly.type
_entity_poly.pdbx_seq_one_letter_code
_entity_poly.pdbx_strand_id
1 'polypeptide(L)'
;MNKLNEYDIQFIIEKLQKGEPIPEDYKYKLFPVKQKEYELVYAGKMRKEDILANEDGVFPVPLQVEKVFNGEEYPPFNSPLNKGGQKGGEWRNMIVFGDNLQFLKTVYENKDPLIKDKVKGKVKLIYIDPPFATESDFQTNKGQKAYTDKSKGADFIEFLRRRLILAREILADDGSLYVHLDWKKGHYVKTIIDEVFGEHNFRREIIWVLKGAAGYKSLANTFVRGHDTILYYSKSESPIFNKEYLPYSEEQLKRFTKDKDGRKFKTITKDKVIYLDEAKGIPVTDVWT
;
A
#
# COMPACT_ATOMS: atom_id res chain seq x y z
N MET A 1 -9.87 4.46 -35.21
CA MET A 1 -10.82 5.08 -34.24
C MET A 1 -12.22 4.88 -34.78
N ASN A 2 -13.04 4.06 -34.14
CA ASN A 2 -14.45 3.93 -34.53
C ASN A 2 -15.17 5.22 -34.11
N LYS A 3 -15.55 6.05 -35.08
CA LYS A 3 -16.33 7.26 -34.85
C LYS A 3 -17.82 6.90 -34.70
N LEU A 4 -18.55 7.65 -33.87
CA LEU A 4 -20.01 7.56 -33.81
C LEU A 4 -20.59 7.95 -35.17
N ASN A 5 -21.53 7.16 -35.67
CA ASN A 5 -22.32 7.52 -36.85
C ASN A 5 -23.54 8.37 -36.44
N GLU A 6 -24.31 8.88 -37.40
CA GLU A 6 -25.46 9.74 -37.11
C GLU A 6 -26.54 9.05 -36.28
N TYR A 7 -26.78 7.74 -36.51
CA TYR A 7 -27.73 6.95 -35.73
C TYR A 7 -27.28 6.78 -34.27
N ASP A 8 -25.99 6.48 -34.05
CA ASP A 8 -25.37 6.37 -32.74
C ASP A 8 -25.55 7.68 -31.95
N ILE A 9 -25.32 8.84 -32.61
CA ILE A 9 -25.47 10.17 -32.00
C ILE A 9 -26.93 10.42 -31.61
N GLN A 10 -27.87 10.17 -32.53
CA GLN A 10 -29.29 10.42 -32.30
C GLN A 10 -29.87 9.54 -31.19
N PHE A 11 -29.46 8.27 -31.14
CA PHE A 11 -29.82 7.34 -30.08
C PHE A 11 -29.31 7.79 -28.70
N ILE A 12 -28.05 8.25 -28.62
CA ILE A 12 -27.48 8.77 -27.37
C ILE A 12 -28.22 10.03 -26.90
N ILE A 13 -28.55 10.94 -27.81
CA ILE A 13 -29.32 12.15 -27.49
C ILE A 13 -30.69 11.78 -26.92
N GLU A 14 -31.40 10.84 -27.54
CA GLU A 14 -32.71 10.39 -27.08
C GLU A 14 -32.64 9.79 -25.68
N LYS A 15 -31.63 8.96 -25.39
CA LYS A 15 -31.40 8.38 -24.05
C LYS A 15 -31.15 9.47 -23.00
N LEU A 16 -30.28 10.43 -23.31
CA LEU A 16 -29.97 11.55 -22.42
C LEU A 16 -31.21 12.42 -22.14
N GLN A 17 -32.03 12.70 -23.15
CA GLN A 17 -33.27 13.46 -22.99
C GLN A 17 -34.30 12.75 -22.10
N LYS A 18 -34.34 11.41 -22.17
CA LYS A 18 -35.22 10.58 -21.32
C LYS A 18 -34.66 10.31 -19.92
N GLY A 19 -33.43 10.74 -19.64
CA GLY A 19 -32.74 10.42 -18.38
C GLY A 19 -32.37 8.94 -18.24
N GLU A 20 -32.30 8.21 -19.35
CA GLU A 20 -31.96 6.78 -19.38
C GLU A 20 -30.44 6.59 -19.50
N PRO A 21 -29.87 5.52 -18.91
CA PRO A 21 -28.45 5.23 -19.03
C PRO A 21 -28.06 4.90 -20.48
N ILE A 22 -26.87 5.36 -20.89
CA ILE A 22 -26.28 5.02 -22.19
C ILE A 22 -25.72 3.58 -22.10
N PRO A 23 -25.94 2.71 -23.12
CA PRO A 23 -25.34 1.38 -23.15
C PRO A 23 -23.80 1.39 -23.15
N GLU A 24 -23.17 0.44 -22.45
CA GLU A 24 -21.72 0.36 -22.27
C GLU A 24 -20.94 0.24 -23.60
N ASP A 25 -21.56 -0.31 -24.65
CA ASP A 25 -20.96 -0.45 -25.99
C ASP A 25 -20.51 0.89 -26.62
N TYR A 26 -21.07 2.01 -26.15
CA TYR A 26 -20.69 3.35 -26.61
C TYR A 26 -19.51 3.94 -25.84
N LYS A 27 -19.09 3.36 -24.71
CA LYS A 27 -18.05 3.91 -23.82
C LYS A 27 -16.77 4.26 -24.56
N TYR A 28 -16.22 3.32 -25.32
CA TYR A 28 -14.95 3.53 -26.03
C TYR A 28 -15.09 4.34 -27.32
N LYS A 29 -16.33 4.52 -27.83
CA LYS A 29 -16.63 5.43 -28.94
C LYS A 29 -16.73 6.88 -28.47
N LEU A 30 -17.32 7.10 -27.28
CA LEU A 30 -17.49 8.42 -26.64
C LEU A 30 -16.22 8.89 -25.94
N PHE A 31 -15.54 7.96 -25.26
CA PHE A 31 -14.34 8.20 -24.46
C PHE A 31 -13.22 7.32 -25.01
N PRO A 32 -12.54 7.75 -26.09
CA PRO A 32 -11.45 6.98 -26.67
C PRO A 32 -10.38 6.71 -25.61
N VAL A 33 -10.00 5.43 -25.49
CA VAL A 33 -9.07 4.95 -24.47
C VAL A 33 -7.71 5.62 -24.66
N LYS A 34 -7.35 6.53 -23.74
CA LYS A 34 -6.02 7.15 -23.70
C LYS A 34 -4.98 6.29 -22.98
N GLN A 35 -5.42 5.43 -22.04
CA GLN A 35 -4.56 4.55 -21.23
C GLN A 35 -4.77 3.08 -21.63
N LYS A 36 -3.71 2.40 -22.05
CA LYS A 36 -3.74 0.97 -22.39
C LYS A 36 -3.57 0.04 -21.17
N GLU A 37 -3.71 0.58 -19.95
CA GLU A 37 -3.51 -0.16 -18.70
C GLU A 37 -4.85 -0.70 -18.15
N TYR A 38 -4.77 -1.73 -17.32
CA TYR A 38 -5.94 -2.34 -16.69
C TYR A 38 -6.53 -1.38 -15.64
N GLU A 39 -7.82 -1.03 -15.76
CA GLU A 39 -8.53 -0.19 -14.80
C GLU A 39 -9.68 -0.98 -14.16
N LEU A 40 -9.76 -0.97 -12.83
CA LEU A 40 -10.91 -1.53 -12.12
C LEU A 40 -12.04 -0.50 -12.10
N VAL A 41 -13.19 -0.85 -12.68
CA VAL A 41 -14.38 0.02 -12.76
C VAL A 41 -15.45 -0.46 -11.78
N TYR A 42 -15.99 0.45 -10.98
CA TYR A 42 -17.07 0.20 -10.04
C TYR A 42 -17.86 1.49 -9.77
N ALA A 43 -19.11 1.34 -9.31
CA ALA A 43 -19.95 2.47 -8.95
C ALA A 43 -19.35 3.25 -7.77
N GLY A 44 -19.40 4.59 -7.83
CA GLY A 44 -18.88 5.46 -6.77
C GLY A 44 -17.37 5.71 -6.81
N LYS A 45 -16.64 5.17 -7.79
CA LYS A 45 -15.21 5.46 -7.98
C LYS A 45 -15.02 6.95 -8.32
N MET A 46 -14.35 7.69 -7.44
CA MET A 46 -14.07 9.12 -7.66
C MET A 46 -12.83 9.33 -8.53
N ARG A 47 -12.70 10.50 -9.17
CA ARG A 47 -11.42 10.81 -9.85
C ARG A 47 -10.35 11.09 -8.80
N LYS A 48 -9.09 10.82 -9.16
CA LYS A 48 -7.94 11.09 -8.28
C LYS A 48 -7.92 12.57 -7.89
N GLU A 49 -8.17 13.45 -8.85
CA GLU A 49 -8.14 14.90 -8.70
C GLU A 49 -9.21 15.37 -7.70
N ASP A 50 -10.41 14.81 -7.78
CA ASP A 50 -11.54 15.14 -6.89
C ASP A 50 -11.21 14.78 -5.43
N ILE A 51 -10.55 13.63 -5.20
CA ILE A 51 -10.10 13.21 -3.87
C ILE A 51 -9.04 14.17 -3.33
N LEU A 52 -8.07 14.57 -4.17
CA LEU A 52 -7.01 15.53 -3.80
C LEU A 52 -7.56 16.94 -3.56
N ALA A 53 -8.67 17.30 -4.19
CA ALA A 53 -9.37 18.57 -4.03
C ALA A 53 -10.38 18.56 -2.86
N ASN A 54 -10.54 17.44 -2.16
CA ASN A 54 -11.50 17.24 -1.07
C ASN A 54 -12.98 17.29 -1.49
N GLU A 55 -13.28 16.94 -2.74
CA GLU A 55 -14.66 16.83 -3.24
C GLU A 55 -15.38 15.57 -2.72
N ASP A 56 -14.66 14.68 -2.05
CA ASP A 56 -15.17 13.50 -1.34
C ASP A 56 -15.80 13.82 0.03
N GLY A 57 -15.92 15.10 0.37
CA GLY A 57 -16.52 15.59 1.61
C GLY A 57 -15.67 15.37 2.87
N VAL A 58 -14.44 14.86 2.72
CA VAL A 58 -13.50 14.66 3.83
C VAL A 58 -12.43 15.74 3.75
N PHE A 59 -12.25 16.49 4.83
CA PHE A 59 -11.34 17.62 4.88
C PHE A 59 -10.12 17.33 5.77
N PRO A 60 -8.97 17.98 5.50
CA PRO A 60 -7.85 18.00 6.44
C PRO A 60 -8.31 18.60 7.77
N VAL A 61 -7.82 18.03 8.87
CA VAL A 61 -8.12 18.47 10.24
C VAL A 61 -6.81 18.89 10.91
N PRO A 62 -6.77 20.05 11.59
CA PRO A 62 -5.56 20.49 12.29
C PRO A 62 -5.22 19.53 13.44
N LEU A 63 -3.93 19.25 13.59
CA LEU A 63 -3.43 18.39 14.66
C LEU A 63 -3.47 19.12 16.00
N GLN A 64 -3.91 18.39 17.03
CA GLN A 64 -3.93 18.86 18.41
C GLN A 64 -3.05 17.95 19.27
N VAL A 65 -2.12 18.54 20.01
CA VAL A 65 -1.26 17.77 20.92
C VAL A 65 -2.08 17.41 22.16
N GLU A 66 -2.48 16.15 22.26
CA GLU A 66 -3.19 15.63 23.43
C GLU A 66 -2.22 15.27 24.56
N LYS A 67 -1.17 14.50 24.23
CA LYS A 67 -0.21 13.99 25.21
C LYS A 67 1.18 13.89 24.61
N VAL A 68 2.18 14.17 25.44
CA VAL A 68 3.59 14.00 25.12
C VAL A 68 4.18 12.96 26.06
N PHE A 69 4.78 11.92 25.50
CA PHE A 69 5.49 10.88 26.27
C PHE A 69 6.99 11.11 26.14
N ASN A 70 7.62 11.61 27.20
CA ASN A 70 9.07 11.76 27.27
C ASN A 70 9.56 10.98 28.50
N GLY A 71 10.53 10.08 28.31
CA GLY A 71 11.27 9.51 29.43
C GLY A 71 12.28 10.53 29.98
N GLU A 72 12.89 10.26 31.14
CA GLU A 72 13.98 11.10 31.68
C GLU A 72 15.22 11.11 30.78
N GLU A 73 15.39 10.11 29.92
CA GLU A 73 16.55 9.92 29.02
C GLU A 73 16.47 10.75 27.72
N TYR A 74 15.27 11.18 27.31
CA TYR A 74 15.04 11.94 26.07
C TYR A 74 14.25 13.22 26.35
N PRO A 75 14.91 14.38 26.49
CA PRO A 75 14.27 15.64 26.88
C PRO A 75 13.23 16.15 25.86
N PRO A 76 12.27 16.99 26.29
CA PRO A 76 11.04 17.31 25.57
C PRO A 76 11.19 17.98 24.20
N PHE A 77 10.20 17.73 23.34
CA PHE A 77 9.83 18.61 22.23
C PHE A 77 9.39 19.97 22.78
N ASN A 78 10.07 21.05 22.41
CA ASN A 78 9.53 22.39 22.66
C ASN A 78 8.68 22.80 21.47
N SER A 79 7.39 22.57 21.63
CA SER A 79 6.38 23.23 20.82
C SER A 79 6.43 24.74 21.10
N PRO A 80 6.16 25.61 20.10
CA PRO A 80 5.89 27.04 20.33
C PRO A 80 4.74 27.30 21.35
N LEU A 81 3.99 26.27 21.72
CA LEU A 81 2.92 26.29 22.71
C LEU A 81 3.39 26.00 24.16
N ASN A 82 4.68 25.68 24.39
CA ASN A 82 5.22 25.58 25.75
C ASN A 82 5.39 26.97 26.35
N LYS A 83 4.43 27.38 27.20
CA LYS A 83 4.59 28.55 28.09
C LYS A 83 5.64 28.24 29.15
N GLY A 84 6.92 28.34 28.78
CA GLY A 84 8.01 27.98 29.69
C GLY A 84 9.39 27.92 29.05
N GLY A 85 9.78 28.92 28.25
CA GLY A 85 11.16 29.42 28.16
C GLY A 85 12.32 28.51 27.75
N GLN A 86 12.14 27.23 27.44
CA GLN A 86 13.20 26.38 26.90
C GLN A 86 12.98 26.14 25.40
N LYS A 87 14.04 26.20 24.60
CA LYS A 87 14.09 25.69 23.21
C LYS A 87 14.43 24.21 23.29
N GLY A 88 13.72 23.37 22.57
CA GLY A 88 13.70 21.92 22.74
C GLY A 88 13.48 21.29 21.38
N GLY A 89 14.04 20.10 21.23
CA GLY A 89 14.30 19.50 19.93
C GLY A 89 13.04 19.23 19.12
N GLU A 90 13.23 18.87 17.86
CA GLU A 90 12.15 18.43 16.97
C GLU A 90 11.60 17.06 17.38
N TRP A 91 10.32 16.81 17.10
CA TRP A 91 9.69 15.52 17.39
C TRP A 91 10.33 14.46 16.50
N ARG A 92 10.51 13.26 17.05
CA ARG A 92 10.99 12.08 16.29
C ARG A 92 9.87 11.11 15.96
N ASN A 93 8.94 10.93 16.90
CA ASN A 93 7.80 10.02 16.79
C ASN A 93 6.49 10.77 17.02
N MET A 94 5.44 10.35 16.34
CA MET A 94 4.10 10.90 16.47
C MET A 94 3.09 9.77 16.39
N ILE A 95 2.11 9.78 17.31
CA ILE A 95 0.93 8.92 17.26
C ILE A 95 -0.25 9.85 17.03
N VAL A 96 -1.06 9.55 16.02
CA VAL A 96 -2.23 10.36 15.65
C VAL A 96 -3.47 9.50 15.84
N PHE A 97 -4.40 9.98 16.66
CA PHE A 97 -5.71 9.38 16.83
C PHE A 97 -6.73 10.08 15.94
N GLY A 98 -7.48 9.31 15.15
CA GLY A 98 -8.50 9.83 14.23
C GLY A 98 -8.63 9.00 12.96
N ASP A 99 -9.46 9.47 12.03
CA ASP A 99 -9.56 8.86 10.70
C ASP A 99 -8.28 9.12 9.90
N ASN A 100 -7.68 8.05 9.39
CA ASN A 100 -6.42 8.12 8.64
C ASN A 100 -6.54 8.87 7.30
N LEU A 101 -7.70 8.92 6.65
CA LEU A 101 -7.88 9.71 5.43
C LEU A 101 -7.83 11.20 5.74
N GLN A 102 -8.44 11.65 6.84
CA GLN A 102 -8.31 13.04 7.30
C GLN A 102 -6.85 13.39 7.60
N PHE A 103 -6.13 12.52 8.31
CA PHE A 103 -4.71 12.73 8.59
C PHE A 103 -3.86 12.79 7.32
N LEU A 104 -4.05 11.85 6.39
CA LEU A 104 -3.35 11.84 5.10
C LEU A 104 -3.62 13.13 4.31
N LYS A 105 -4.84 13.67 4.36
CA LYS A 105 -5.17 14.98 3.77
C LYS A 105 -4.44 16.12 4.46
N THR A 106 -4.36 16.12 5.79
CA THR A 106 -3.59 17.12 6.55
C THR A 106 -2.10 17.10 6.17
N VAL A 107 -1.51 15.91 6.03
CA VAL A 107 -0.13 15.74 5.55
C VAL A 107 0.02 16.24 4.12
N TYR A 108 -0.90 15.85 3.22
CA TYR A 108 -0.87 16.28 1.82
C TYR A 108 -1.06 17.79 1.66
N GLU A 109 -1.87 18.44 2.50
CA GLU A 109 -2.08 19.87 2.46
C GLU A 109 -0.81 20.65 2.85
N ASN A 110 0.03 20.07 3.71
CA ASN A 110 1.32 20.62 4.13
C ASN A 110 1.22 22.04 4.73
N LYS A 111 0.13 22.31 5.47
CA LYS A 111 -0.10 23.60 6.15
C LYS A 111 -0.03 23.53 7.66
N ASP A 112 -0.25 22.34 8.24
CA ASP A 112 -0.29 22.17 9.69
C ASP A 112 1.09 22.48 10.33
N PRO A 113 1.18 23.36 11.34
CA PRO A 113 2.45 23.79 11.92
C PRO A 113 3.32 22.66 12.49
N LEU A 114 2.74 21.53 12.90
CA LEU A 114 3.50 20.43 13.48
C LEU A 114 4.25 19.62 12.42
N ILE A 115 3.71 19.51 11.20
CA ILE A 115 4.21 18.60 10.15
C ILE A 115 4.58 19.30 8.83
N LYS A 116 4.27 20.59 8.70
CA LYS A 116 4.60 21.40 7.52
C LYS A 116 6.08 21.30 7.20
N ASP A 117 6.37 21.00 5.94
CA ASP A 117 7.70 20.83 5.35
C ASP A 117 8.53 19.71 6.00
N LYS A 118 7.91 18.85 6.82
CA LYS A 118 8.58 17.75 7.53
C LYS A 118 8.17 16.37 7.02
N VAL A 119 6.92 16.21 6.57
CA VAL A 119 6.37 14.88 6.23
C VAL A 119 6.07 14.70 4.75
N LYS A 120 5.34 15.62 4.11
CA LYS A 120 4.96 15.49 2.69
C LYS A 120 6.19 15.34 1.79
N GLY A 121 6.20 14.30 0.96
CA GLY A 121 7.32 14.00 0.05
C GLY A 121 8.58 13.50 0.76
N LYS A 122 8.52 13.20 2.07
CA LYS A 122 9.66 12.78 2.88
C LYS A 122 9.47 11.41 3.53
N VAL A 123 8.29 10.81 3.42
CA VAL A 123 8.00 9.49 3.97
C VAL A 123 8.79 8.43 3.18
N LYS A 124 9.69 7.71 3.85
CA LYS A 124 10.52 6.67 3.22
C LYS A 124 9.86 5.31 3.14
N LEU A 125 8.96 5.00 4.07
CA LEU A 125 8.26 3.73 4.12
C LEU A 125 6.86 3.92 4.67
N ILE A 126 5.88 3.32 4.00
CA ILE A 126 4.53 3.14 4.51
C ILE A 126 4.29 1.63 4.59
N TYR A 127 3.86 1.17 5.77
CA TYR A 127 3.37 -0.20 5.96
C TYR A 127 1.91 -0.11 6.41
N ILE A 128 1.04 -0.86 5.76
CA ILE A 128 -0.38 -0.94 6.14
C ILE A 128 -0.84 -2.40 6.15
N ASP A 129 -1.70 -2.69 7.12
CA ASP A 129 -2.42 -3.96 7.27
C ASP A 129 -3.92 -3.62 7.32
N PRO A 130 -4.53 -3.30 6.16
CA PRO A 130 -5.94 -2.89 6.12
C PRO A 130 -6.81 -4.06 6.57
N PRO A 131 -7.95 -3.78 7.25
CA PRO A 131 -8.82 -4.84 7.74
C PRO A 131 -9.23 -5.78 6.61
N PHE A 132 -8.99 -7.07 6.79
CA PHE A 132 -9.50 -8.09 5.90
C PHE A 132 -11.03 -8.03 6.01
N ALA A 133 -11.73 -7.87 4.89
CA ALA A 133 -13.19 -7.92 4.85
C ALA A 133 -13.66 -9.32 5.32
N THR A 134 -13.75 -9.52 6.64
CA THR A 134 -14.19 -10.77 7.25
C THR A 134 -15.71 -10.76 7.33
N GLU A 135 -16.30 -11.90 6.99
CA GLU A 135 -17.75 -12.13 6.87
C GLU A 135 -18.58 -11.81 8.14
N SER A 136 -17.94 -11.49 9.27
CA SER A 136 -18.63 -11.06 10.49
C SER A 136 -19.44 -9.76 10.31
N ASP A 137 -19.08 -8.92 9.33
CA ASP A 137 -19.87 -7.73 8.95
C ASP A 137 -20.94 -8.02 7.87
N PHE A 138 -21.13 -9.30 7.51
CA PHE A 138 -21.87 -9.71 6.31
C PHE A 138 -23.08 -10.63 6.57
N GLN A 139 -23.50 -10.87 7.82
CA GLN A 139 -24.79 -11.49 8.11
C GLN A 139 -25.88 -10.45 8.35
N THR A 140 -26.49 -9.95 7.28
CA THR A 140 -27.87 -9.45 7.33
C THR A 140 -28.81 -10.56 6.87
N ASN A 141 -29.65 -11.02 7.80
CA ASN A 141 -30.75 -11.94 7.52
C ASN A 141 -31.64 -11.37 6.41
N LYS A 142 -31.95 -12.19 5.39
CA LYS A 142 -32.91 -12.01 4.27
C LYS A 142 -32.30 -11.72 2.88
N GLY A 143 -31.86 -12.78 2.20
CA GLY A 143 -32.09 -12.99 0.75
C GLY A 143 -31.48 -12.05 -0.31
N GLN A 144 -30.97 -10.85 0.01
CA GLN A 144 -30.45 -9.87 -0.95
C GLN A 144 -28.91 -9.86 -1.05
N LYS A 145 -28.27 -11.04 -1.11
CA LYS A 145 -26.81 -11.17 -0.96
C LYS A 145 -25.99 -10.58 -2.12
N ALA A 146 -26.35 -10.82 -3.38
CA ALA A 146 -25.44 -10.54 -4.50
C ALA A 146 -25.20 -9.04 -4.80
N TYR A 147 -26.23 -8.18 -4.72
CA TYR A 147 -26.09 -6.75 -4.98
C TYR A 147 -25.43 -6.02 -3.80
N THR A 148 -25.82 -6.38 -2.57
CA THR A 148 -25.28 -5.78 -1.34
C THR A 148 -23.80 -6.13 -1.14
N ASP A 149 -23.40 -7.38 -1.41
CA ASP A 149 -21.99 -7.80 -1.26
C ASP A 149 -21.06 -7.16 -2.30
N LYS A 150 -21.56 -6.94 -3.53
CA LYS A 150 -20.79 -6.21 -4.57
C LYS A 150 -20.64 -4.73 -4.24
N SER A 151 -21.69 -4.06 -3.74
CA SER A 151 -21.60 -2.67 -3.27
C SER A 151 -20.60 -2.55 -2.13
N LYS A 152 -20.71 -3.39 -1.10
CA LYS A 152 -19.77 -3.43 0.03
C LYS A 152 -18.33 -3.71 -0.43
N GLY A 153 -18.16 -4.54 -1.45
CA GLY A 153 -16.86 -4.79 -2.08
C GLY A 153 -16.29 -3.53 -2.75
N ALA A 154 -17.09 -2.84 -3.56
CA ALA A 154 -16.68 -1.59 -4.21
C ALA A 154 -16.36 -0.48 -3.20
N ASP A 155 -17.18 -0.35 -2.14
CA ASP A 155 -17.00 0.64 -1.08
C ASP A 155 -15.68 0.43 -0.33
N PHE A 156 -15.32 -0.83 -0.01
CA PHE A 156 -14.04 -1.16 0.60
C PHE A 156 -12.86 -0.84 -0.31
N ILE A 157 -12.98 -1.14 -1.60
CA ILE A 157 -11.95 -0.87 -2.59
C ILE A 157 -11.74 0.65 -2.75
N GLU A 158 -12.81 1.44 -2.83
CA GLU A 158 -12.70 2.90 -2.89
C GLU A 158 -12.17 3.50 -1.57
N PHE A 159 -12.60 2.95 -0.43
CA PHE A 159 -12.08 3.31 0.89
C PHE A 159 -10.57 3.20 0.95
N LEU A 160 -10.00 2.09 0.45
CA LEU A 160 -8.56 1.88 0.43
C LEU A 160 -7.89 2.73 -0.67
N ARG A 161 -8.48 2.83 -1.86
CA ARG A 161 -7.94 3.58 -2.99
C ARG A 161 -7.74 5.07 -2.66
N ARG A 162 -8.73 5.71 -2.01
CA ARG A 162 -8.63 7.11 -1.54
C ARG A 162 -7.40 7.35 -0.65
N ARG A 163 -7.11 6.39 0.24
CA ARG A 163 -5.94 6.44 1.13
C ARG A 163 -4.64 6.20 0.37
N LEU A 164 -4.62 5.22 -0.53
CA LEU A 164 -3.46 4.90 -1.36
C LEU A 164 -3.05 6.09 -2.26
N ILE A 165 -4.02 6.81 -2.81
CA ILE A 165 -3.78 8.03 -3.59
C ILE A 165 -2.96 9.03 -2.76
N LEU A 166 -3.40 9.35 -1.54
CA LEU A 166 -2.67 10.28 -0.68
C LEU A 166 -1.35 9.70 -0.17
N ALA A 167 -1.33 8.40 0.17
CA ALA A 167 -0.11 7.70 0.59
C ALA A 167 1.00 7.86 -0.47
N ARG A 168 0.65 7.74 -1.75
CA ARG A 168 1.59 7.97 -2.85
C ARG A 168 2.11 9.41 -2.91
N GLU A 169 1.24 10.40 -2.71
CA GLU A 169 1.62 11.82 -2.78
C GLU A 169 2.51 12.26 -1.60
N ILE A 170 2.40 11.62 -0.44
CA ILE A 170 3.22 11.95 0.75
C ILE A 170 4.54 11.18 0.79
N LEU A 171 4.68 10.08 0.04
CA LEU A 171 5.93 9.32 -0.08
C LEU A 171 7.03 10.18 -0.73
N ALA A 172 8.27 9.97 -0.28
CA ALA A 172 9.45 10.41 -0.99
C ALA A 172 9.63 9.63 -2.30
N ASP A 173 10.34 10.21 -3.28
CA ASP A 173 10.53 9.57 -4.59
C ASP A 173 11.28 8.24 -4.51
N ASP A 174 12.10 8.07 -3.49
CA ASP A 174 12.83 6.86 -3.15
C ASP A 174 12.12 6.01 -2.07
N GLY A 175 10.86 6.31 -1.78
CA GLY A 175 10.07 5.66 -0.74
C GLY A 175 9.29 4.42 -1.21
N SER A 176 8.90 3.59 -0.24
CA SER A 176 8.30 2.28 -0.45
C SER A 176 6.96 2.11 0.27
N LEU A 177 6.06 1.34 -0.33
CA LEU A 177 4.78 0.91 0.24
C LEU A 177 4.77 -0.61 0.42
N TYR A 178 4.37 -1.06 1.60
CA TYR A 178 4.12 -2.45 1.93
C TYR A 178 2.66 -2.61 2.37
N VAL A 179 1.93 -3.51 1.73
CA VAL A 179 0.51 -3.77 2.03
C VAL A 179 0.34 -5.25 2.38
N HIS A 180 0.02 -5.54 3.63
CA HIS A 180 -0.25 -6.90 4.10
C HIS A 180 -1.71 -7.28 3.81
N LEU A 181 -1.92 -8.41 3.14
CA LEU A 181 -3.20 -8.84 2.60
C LEU A 181 -3.40 -10.34 2.81
N ASP A 182 -4.66 -10.72 3.05
CA ASP A 182 -5.10 -12.10 2.95
C ASP A 182 -5.53 -12.43 1.50
N TRP A 183 -5.81 -13.71 1.27
CA TRP A 183 -6.22 -14.23 -0.03
C TRP A 183 -7.59 -13.69 -0.52
N LYS A 184 -8.43 -13.11 0.35
CA LYS A 184 -9.81 -12.75 -0.03
C LYS A 184 -9.87 -11.51 -0.90
N LYS A 185 -9.04 -10.52 -0.58
CA LYS A 185 -9.04 -9.21 -1.26
C LYS A 185 -7.70 -8.86 -1.92
N GLY A 186 -6.67 -9.70 -1.75
CA GLY A 186 -5.34 -9.51 -2.30
C GLY A 186 -5.32 -9.05 -3.76
N HIS A 187 -6.04 -9.76 -4.64
CA HIS A 187 -6.05 -9.47 -6.08
C HIS A 187 -6.70 -8.13 -6.44
N TYR A 188 -7.83 -7.79 -5.81
CA TYR A 188 -8.51 -6.51 -6.07
C TYR A 188 -7.70 -5.33 -5.54
N VAL A 189 -7.08 -5.50 -4.37
CA VAL A 189 -6.21 -4.49 -3.78
C VAL A 189 -4.95 -4.31 -4.63
N LYS A 190 -4.35 -5.39 -5.15
CA LYS A 190 -3.23 -5.31 -6.09
C LYS A 190 -3.57 -4.45 -7.31
N THR A 191 -4.72 -4.67 -7.94
CA THR A 191 -5.15 -3.90 -9.12
C THR A 191 -5.31 -2.40 -8.82
N ILE A 192 -5.86 -2.02 -7.67
CA ILE A 192 -5.96 -0.59 -7.33
C ILE A 192 -4.60 0.01 -6.94
N ILE A 193 -3.67 -0.76 -6.39
CA ILE A 193 -2.31 -0.27 -6.15
C ILE A 193 -1.59 -0.09 -7.49
N ASP A 194 -1.78 -0.98 -8.47
CA ASP A 194 -1.27 -0.81 -9.84
C ASP A 194 -1.80 0.47 -10.48
N GLU A 195 -3.10 0.75 -10.35
CA GLU A 195 -3.69 2.00 -10.85
C GLU A 195 -3.07 3.24 -10.19
N VAL A 196 -2.83 3.21 -8.87
CA VAL A 196 -2.34 4.37 -8.13
C VAL A 196 -0.83 4.56 -8.28
N PHE A 197 -0.04 3.49 -8.13
CA PHE A 197 1.42 3.52 -8.13
C PHE A 197 2.03 3.26 -9.50
N GLY A 198 1.30 2.66 -10.43
CA GLY A 198 1.81 2.14 -11.69
C GLY A 198 2.30 0.70 -11.53
N GLU A 199 1.91 -0.19 -12.44
CA GLU A 199 2.31 -1.61 -12.43
C GLU A 199 3.84 -1.79 -12.45
N HIS A 200 4.56 -0.95 -13.21
CA HIS A 200 6.02 -0.93 -13.29
C HIS A 200 6.73 -0.62 -11.95
N ASN A 201 5.99 -0.08 -10.99
CA ASN A 201 6.48 0.21 -9.65
C ASN A 201 6.20 -0.91 -8.64
N PHE A 202 5.55 -2.00 -9.07
CA PHE A 202 5.51 -3.24 -8.30
C PHE A 202 6.91 -3.86 -8.24
N ARG A 203 7.34 -4.24 -7.03
CA ARG A 203 8.70 -4.75 -6.79
C ARG A 203 8.73 -6.23 -6.48
N ARG A 204 7.84 -6.69 -5.62
CA ARG A 204 7.79 -8.09 -5.20
C ARG A 204 6.51 -8.43 -4.45
N GLU A 205 6.13 -9.70 -4.54
CA GLU A 205 5.21 -10.31 -3.59
C GLU A 205 6.03 -11.01 -2.51
N ILE A 206 5.76 -10.73 -1.24
CA ILE A 206 6.42 -11.37 -0.11
C ILE A 206 5.41 -12.33 0.55
N ILE A 207 5.79 -13.59 0.69
CA ILE A 207 4.97 -14.63 1.32
C ILE A 207 5.27 -14.63 2.82
N TRP A 208 4.28 -14.25 3.62
CA TRP A 208 4.34 -14.28 5.08
C TRP A 208 3.78 -15.62 5.58
N VAL A 209 4.65 -16.52 6.03
CA VAL A 209 4.23 -17.86 6.48
C VAL A 209 3.56 -17.79 7.86
N LEU A 210 2.35 -18.32 7.94
CA LEU A 210 1.59 -18.39 9.18
C LEU A 210 2.05 -19.61 10.00
N LYS A 211 2.44 -19.40 11.25
CA LYS A 211 2.84 -20.48 12.14
C LYS A 211 1.60 -21.22 12.66
N GLY A 212 1.41 -22.46 12.20
CA GLY A 212 0.52 -23.45 12.81
C GLY A 212 -0.89 -23.52 12.22
N ALA A 213 -1.24 -24.67 11.68
CA ALA A 213 -2.63 -25.10 11.50
C ALA A 213 -3.13 -25.71 12.82
N ALA A 214 -3.47 -24.88 13.81
CA ALA A 214 -3.98 -25.36 15.10
C ALA A 214 -5.51 -25.41 15.12
N GLY A 215 -6.07 -26.49 15.69
CA GLY A 215 -7.49 -26.62 16.01
C GLY A 215 -8.39 -26.97 14.81
N TYR A 216 -9.67 -26.60 14.89
CA TYR A 216 -10.72 -27.00 13.93
C TYR A 216 -10.41 -26.70 12.46
N LYS A 217 -9.51 -25.73 12.18
CA LYS A 217 -9.09 -25.36 10.82
C LYS A 217 -8.31 -26.46 10.11
N SER A 218 -7.64 -27.38 10.82
CA SER A 218 -6.95 -28.53 10.23
C SER A 218 -7.90 -29.68 9.87
N LEU A 219 -9.15 -29.64 10.34
CA LEU A 219 -10.20 -30.62 10.04
C LEU A 219 -11.03 -30.24 8.81
N ALA A 220 -10.77 -29.06 8.22
CA ALA A 220 -11.47 -28.63 7.02
C ALA A 220 -11.10 -29.54 5.85
N ASN A 221 -12.10 -29.95 5.05
CA ASN A 221 -11.88 -30.75 3.84
C ASN A 221 -11.41 -29.87 2.66
N THR A 222 -10.34 -29.11 2.89
CA THR A 222 -9.73 -28.19 1.90
C THR A 222 -8.30 -27.85 2.30
N PHE A 223 -7.57 -27.12 1.45
CA PHE A 223 -6.23 -26.64 1.77
C PHE A 223 -6.26 -25.71 2.98
N VAL A 224 -5.41 -26.02 3.96
CA VAL A 224 -5.25 -25.16 5.13
C VAL A 224 -4.45 -23.92 4.74
N ARG A 225 -4.97 -22.72 5.04
CA ARG A 225 -4.26 -21.44 4.81
C ARG A 225 -2.92 -21.47 5.55
N GLY A 226 -1.83 -21.38 4.79
CA GLY A 226 -0.46 -21.42 5.32
C GLY A 226 0.30 -20.11 5.21
N HIS A 227 -0.23 -19.11 4.52
CA HIS A 227 0.45 -17.84 4.33
C HIS A 227 -0.53 -16.69 4.10
N ASP A 228 0.02 -15.50 4.27
CA ASP A 228 -0.50 -14.22 3.80
C ASP A 228 0.49 -13.58 2.82
N THR A 229 0.03 -12.56 2.11
CA THR A 229 0.84 -11.85 1.11
C THR A 229 1.13 -10.44 1.58
N ILE A 230 2.37 -10.00 1.44
CA ILE A 230 2.75 -8.59 1.56
C ILE A 230 3.16 -8.10 0.17
N LEU A 231 2.41 -7.13 -0.37
CA LEU A 231 2.73 -6.49 -1.63
C LEU A 231 3.75 -5.38 -1.40
N TYR A 232 4.88 -5.43 -2.10
CA TYR A 232 5.92 -4.39 -2.07
C TYR A 232 5.89 -3.55 -3.34
N TYR A 233 5.63 -2.25 -3.17
CA TYR A 233 5.71 -1.20 -4.19
C TYR A 233 6.71 -0.13 -3.81
N SER A 234 7.16 0.63 -4.80
CA SER A 234 7.91 1.87 -4.60
C SER A 234 7.19 3.05 -5.26
N LYS A 235 7.54 4.29 -4.91
CA LYS A 235 6.99 5.46 -5.61
C LYS A 235 7.57 5.66 -7.02
N SER A 236 8.83 5.29 -7.22
CA SER A 236 9.56 5.41 -8.49
C SER A 236 10.42 4.17 -8.79
N GLU A 237 11.10 4.15 -9.93
CA GLU A 237 12.02 3.08 -10.36
C GLU A 237 13.26 2.90 -9.47
N SER A 238 13.60 3.88 -8.63
CA SER A 238 14.83 3.89 -7.83
C SER A 238 14.55 4.04 -6.32
N PRO A 239 13.90 3.05 -5.68
CA PRO A 239 13.70 3.08 -4.22
C PRO A 239 15.00 2.84 -3.45
N ILE A 240 15.05 3.35 -2.22
CA ILE A 240 16.02 2.86 -1.24
C ILE A 240 15.61 1.44 -0.83
N PHE A 241 16.53 0.48 -0.97
CA PHE A 241 16.36 -0.87 -0.47
C PHE A 241 17.56 -1.30 0.37
N ASN A 242 17.31 -1.51 1.66
CA ASN A 242 18.32 -2.00 2.60
C ASN A 242 18.28 -3.52 2.62
N LYS A 243 19.28 -4.15 2.00
CA LYS A 243 19.33 -5.60 1.89
C LYS A 243 19.74 -6.24 3.21
N GLU A 244 18.84 -7.05 3.75
CA GLU A 244 19.07 -7.84 4.97
C GLU A 244 19.72 -9.19 4.66
N TYR A 245 20.53 -9.66 5.61
CA TYR A 245 21.26 -10.92 5.51
C TYR A 245 21.12 -11.75 6.78
N LEU A 246 20.89 -13.05 6.61
CA LEU A 246 20.88 -14.04 7.67
C LEU A 246 22.27 -14.68 7.82
N PRO A 247 22.63 -15.17 9.02
CA PRO A 247 23.81 -16.00 9.21
C PRO A 247 23.78 -17.23 8.30
N TYR A 248 24.95 -17.71 7.87
CA TYR A 248 25.04 -18.98 7.14
C TYR A 248 24.66 -20.16 8.03
N SER A 249 23.92 -21.12 7.47
CA SER A 249 23.70 -22.40 8.13
C SER A 249 24.97 -23.26 8.10
N GLU A 250 25.06 -24.24 9.00
CA GLU A 250 26.21 -25.18 9.01
C GLU A 250 26.40 -25.88 7.66
N GLU A 251 25.31 -26.25 6.98
CA GLU A 251 25.36 -26.88 5.66
C GLU A 251 25.97 -25.94 4.60
N GLN A 252 25.67 -24.65 4.68
CA GLN A 252 26.23 -23.67 3.75
C GLN A 252 27.68 -23.34 4.07
N LEU A 253 28.05 -23.32 5.35
CA LEU A 253 29.44 -23.17 5.78
C LEU A 253 30.34 -24.30 5.25
N LYS A 254 29.79 -25.52 5.08
CA LYS A 254 30.51 -26.65 4.44
C LYS A 254 30.81 -26.43 2.95
N ARG A 255 30.11 -25.51 2.28
CA ARG A 255 30.33 -25.18 0.86
C ARG A 255 31.49 -24.21 0.64
N PHE A 256 32.10 -23.70 1.71
CA PHE A 256 33.31 -22.88 1.62
C PHE A 256 34.55 -23.76 1.66
N THR A 257 35.43 -23.59 0.68
CA THR A 257 36.72 -24.28 0.56
C THR A 257 37.83 -23.41 1.14
N LYS A 258 38.90 -24.01 1.66
CA LYS A 258 40.07 -23.26 2.11
C LYS A 258 40.99 -22.96 0.92
N ASP A 259 41.52 -21.74 0.86
CA ASP A 259 42.63 -21.41 -0.02
C ASP A 259 43.98 -21.87 0.58
N LYS A 260 45.08 -21.51 -0.10
CA LYS A 260 46.44 -21.85 0.32
C LYS A 260 46.82 -21.25 1.69
N ASP A 261 46.20 -20.14 2.06
CA ASP A 261 46.46 -19.40 3.31
C ASP A 261 45.46 -19.82 4.41
N GLY A 262 44.59 -20.78 4.13
CA GLY A 262 43.60 -21.31 5.07
C GLY A 262 42.30 -20.49 5.16
N ARG A 263 42.14 -19.43 4.37
CA ARG A 263 40.92 -18.61 4.34
C ARG A 263 39.82 -19.36 3.60
N LYS A 264 38.60 -19.31 4.16
CA LYS A 264 37.44 -19.98 3.59
C LYS A 264 36.79 -19.10 2.52
N PHE A 265 36.65 -19.62 1.30
CA PHE A 265 36.03 -18.92 0.19
C PHE A 265 35.01 -19.81 -0.56
N LYS A 266 34.12 -19.17 -1.31
CA LYS A 266 33.18 -19.84 -2.22
C LYS A 266 33.18 -19.14 -3.57
N THR A 267 33.23 -19.93 -4.65
CA THR A 267 33.07 -19.42 -6.01
C THR A 267 31.59 -19.08 -6.28
N ILE A 268 31.34 -17.84 -6.70
CA ILE A 268 30.01 -17.32 -7.06
C ILE A 268 29.81 -17.37 -8.58
N THR A 269 30.81 -16.93 -9.35
CA THR A 269 30.89 -17.08 -10.80
C THR A 269 32.30 -17.53 -11.18
N LYS A 270 32.56 -17.85 -12.46
CA LYS A 270 33.89 -18.27 -12.92
C LYS A 270 35.01 -17.32 -12.46
N ASP A 271 34.72 -16.02 -12.42
CA ASP A 271 35.72 -14.97 -12.13
C ASP A 271 35.52 -14.32 -10.75
N LYS A 272 34.54 -14.76 -9.96
CA LYS A 272 34.20 -14.13 -8.69
C LYS A 272 34.15 -15.14 -7.56
N VAL A 273 35.01 -14.94 -6.56
CA VAL A 273 34.97 -15.62 -5.28
C VAL A 273 34.46 -14.66 -4.20
N ILE A 274 33.87 -15.22 -3.14
CA ILE A 274 33.55 -14.49 -1.92
C ILE A 274 34.25 -15.19 -0.75
N TYR A 275 34.97 -14.43 0.06
CA TYR A 275 35.56 -14.95 1.28
C TYR A 275 34.56 -14.88 2.43
N LEU A 276 34.61 -15.88 3.32
CA LEU A 276 33.65 -16.02 4.41
C LEU A 276 33.73 -14.88 5.44
N ASP A 277 34.94 -14.36 5.67
CA ASP A 277 35.21 -13.21 6.55
C ASP A 277 34.71 -11.88 5.96
N GLU A 278 34.53 -11.81 4.65
CA GLU A 278 33.98 -10.65 3.92
C GLU A 278 32.48 -10.80 3.59
N ALA A 279 31.93 -12.02 3.74
CA ALA A 279 30.57 -12.32 3.36
C ALA A 279 29.56 -11.75 4.36
N LYS A 280 28.55 -11.03 3.85
CA LYS A 280 27.46 -10.47 4.67
C LYS A 280 26.45 -11.51 5.18
N GLY A 281 26.50 -12.74 4.66
CA GLY A 281 25.56 -13.83 4.98
C GLY A 281 24.67 -14.22 3.80
N ILE A 282 23.54 -14.86 4.11
CA ILE A 282 22.51 -15.27 3.15
C ILE A 282 21.53 -14.12 2.96
N PRO A 283 21.34 -13.59 1.74
CA PRO A 283 20.26 -12.65 1.48
C PRO A 283 18.89 -13.15 1.96
N VAL A 284 18.15 -12.33 2.70
CA VAL A 284 16.74 -12.61 3.01
C VAL A 284 15.95 -12.72 1.70
N THR A 285 15.13 -13.76 1.57
CA THR A 285 14.26 -14.01 0.41
C THR A 285 12.90 -13.34 0.60
N ASP A 286 12.06 -13.44 -0.43
CA ASP A 286 10.65 -13.02 -0.41
C ASP A 286 9.70 -14.05 0.23
N VAL A 287 10.23 -15.11 0.85
CA VAL A 287 9.42 -16.07 1.62
C VAL A 287 9.90 -16.02 3.06
N TRP A 288 9.08 -15.48 3.94
CA TRP A 288 9.41 -15.24 5.35
C TRP A 288 8.80 -16.33 6.22
N THR A 289 9.67 -17.16 6.80
CA THR A 289 9.34 -18.36 7.61
C THR A 289 9.70 -18.19 9.08
#